data_AF-D5VJA7-F1
#
_entry.id   AF-D5VJA7-F1
#
_cell.length_a   1.000
_cell.length_b   1.000
_cell.length_c   1.000
_cell.angle_alpha   90.00
_cell.angle_beta   90.00
_cell.angle_gamma   90.00
#
_symmetry.space_group_name_H-M   'P 1'
#
loop_
_entity.id
_entity.type
_entity.pdbx_description
1 polymer ?
#
loop_
_entity_poly.entity_id
_entity_poly.type
_entity_poly.pdbx_seq_one_letter_code
_entity_poly.pdbx_strand_id
1 'polypeptide(L)'
;MTNDLVLFLAKANLALGASVLLVLALRRPVRAAFGARNAYALWLVVPLSILALLVPARTIVAPASILTEPAVAAVAGERSPSRASTKPSLETGGNLAIGESLLALWIAVALGGLAIQAERQRRFVRSLGRLRNTDGLLWSERPGVGPAVIGALAPRVVVPADFAQRFTAEEQALILAHERNHLAVGDAQINAVVTGLQCLFWFNPMIHVGAAFLRIDQEIACDAAVLASHPKTRRAYGEALLKTQLAACAPPLGCHWPASANKQLKERFTMLARHHSNRRRHLAGAAAVAVISLSVGVAAWAAQPPQMVQRPQDQAKRPVVRALDRPLFDAVRAKDIETVRELIAMGANANAMLPGDGSPLIEAARRGRLDIVQLLLAAGADPNQGVRGDGAPLIQASLSGNLDIVRLLVDRGANIEVFVPGDETPLINAAQAGNLAVVTYLVERGADVNRAVPANGKTRSPLGEAQRNGHFAVIDYLKSRGARG
;
A
#
# COMPACT_ATOMS: atom_id res chain seq x y z
N MET A 1 11.23 6.88 -14.62
CA MET A 1 10.65 8.07 -13.96
C MET A 1 10.00 9.04 -14.95
N THR A 2 10.74 9.66 -15.88
CA THR A 2 10.18 10.61 -16.86
C THR A 2 9.12 9.96 -17.77
N ASN A 3 9.42 8.79 -18.34
CA ASN A 3 8.46 8.04 -19.16
C ASN A 3 7.21 7.60 -18.37
N ASP A 4 7.36 7.23 -17.10
CA ASP A 4 6.24 6.84 -16.24
C ASP A 4 5.32 8.04 -15.96
N LEU A 5 5.91 9.23 -15.75
CA LEU A 5 5.16 10.46 -15.52
C LEU A 5 4.43 10.92 -16.78
N VAL A 6 5.07 10.87 -17.95
CA VAL A 6 4.42 11.20 -19.24
C VAL A 6 3.26 10.24 -19.52
N LEU A 7 3.45 8.93 -19.27
CA LEU A 7 2.39 7.94 -19.41
C LEU A 7 1.24 8.20 -18.42
N PHE A 8 1.54 8.56 -17.18
CA PHE A 8 0.53 8.94 -16.20
C PHE A 8 -0.26 10.18 -16.66
N LEU A 9 0.42 11.24 -17.11
CA LEU A 9 -0.24 12.45 -17.61
C LEU A 9 -1.12 12.15 -18.82
N ALA A 10 -0.70 11.27 -19.73
CA ALA A 10 -1.52 10.84 -20.87
C ALA A 10 -2.78 10.08 -20.42
N LYS A 11 -2.65 9.14 -19.47
CA LYS A 11 -3.80 8.42 -18.89
C LYS A 11 -4.75 9.38 -18.15
N ALA A 12 -4.20 10.30 -17.36
CA ALA A 12 -4.98 11.31 -16.65
C ALA A 12 -5.73 12.23 -17.63
N ASN A 13 -5.11 12.62 -18.74
CA ASN A 13 -5.76 13.41 -19.78
C ASN A 13 -6.98 12.71 -20.40
N LEU A 14 -6.86 11.41 -20.71
CA LEU A 14 -7.95 10.59 -21.23
C LEU A 14 -9.07 10.40 -20.19
N ALA A 15 -8.71 10.05 -18.95
CA ALA A 15 -9.65 9.88 -17.86
C ALA A 15 -10.43 11.17 -17.58
N LEU A 16 -9.74 12.31 -17.55
CA LEU A 16 -10.33 13.64 -17.41
C LEU A 16 -11.34 13.90 -18.53
N GLY A 17 -10.95 13.70 -19.80
CA GLY A 17 -11.83 13.93 -20.95
C GLY A 17 -13.10 13.06 -20.90
N ALA A 18 -12.95 11.77 -20.65
CA ALA A 18 -14.07 10.82 -20.54
C ALA A 18 -15.01 11.17 -19.37
N SER A 19 -14.43 11.55 -18.22
CA SER A 19 -15.21 11.92 -17.03
C SER A 19 -16.00 13.21 -17.25
N VAL A 20 -15.40 14.22 -17.88
CA VAL A 20 -16.11 15.47 -18.23
C VAL A 20 -17.27 15.16 -19.17
N LEU A 21 -17.06 14.36 -20.22
CA LEU A 21 -18.13 13.98 -21.15
C LEU A 21 -19.30 13.29 -20.44
N LEU A 22 -19.00 12.36 -19.53
CA LEU A 22 -20.01 11.67 -18.72
C LEU A 22 -20.81 12.66 -17.86
N VAL A 23 -20.13 13.59 -17.18
CA VAL A 23 -20.79 14.63 -16.38
C VAL A 23 -21.66 15.52 -17.26
N LEU A 24 -21.18 15.93 -18.44
CA LEU A 24 -21.96 16.76 -19.37
C LEU A 24 -23.24 16.05 -19.85
N ALA A 25 -23.17 14.74 -20.09
CA ALA A 25 -24.33 13.93 -20.45
C ALA A 25 -25.34 13.80 -19.30
N LEU A 26 -24.85 13.63 -18.07
CA LEU A 26 -25.68 13.32 -16.91
C LEU A 26 -26.14 14.54 -16.09
N ARG A 27 -25.50 15.72 -16.22
CA ARG A 27 -25.79 16.87 -15.36
C ARG A 27 -27.24 17.35 -15.45
N ARG A 28 -27.83 17.36 -16.65
CA ARG A 28 -29.22 17.78 -16.86
C ARG A 28 -30.23 16.80 -16.27
N PRO A 29 -30.17 15.48 -16.55
CA PRO A 29 -31.08 14.53 -15.92
C PRO A 29 -30.88 14.47 -14.41
N VAL A 30 -29.64 14.51 -13.90
CA VAL A 30 -29.38 14.56 -12.45
C VAL A 30 -29.97 15.83 -11.83
N ARG A 31 -29.82 16.99 -12.46
CA ARG A 31 -30.43 18.25 -12.00
C ARG A 31 -31.95 18.15 -11.97
N ALA A 32 -32.55 17.60 -13.02
CA ALA A 32 -34.00 17.42 -13.15
C ALA A 32 -34.56 16.40 -12.16
N ALA A 33 -33.81 15.34 -11.82
CA ALA A 33 -34.23 14.26 -10.94
C ALA A 33 -33.90 14.51 -9.45
N PHE A 34 -32.79 15.19 -9.15
CA PHE A 34 -32.24 15.28 -7.79
C PHE A 34 -31.90 16.71 -7.33
N GLY A 35 -32.04 17.71 -8.21
CA GLY A 35 -31.81 19.11 -7.89
C GLY A 35 -30.39 19.60 -8.20
N ALA A 36 -30.20 20.92 -8.11
CA ALA A 36 -28.98 21.60 -8.51
C ALA A 36 -27.73 21.18 -7.74
N ARG A 37 -27.85 21.03 -6.40
CA ARG A 37 -26.72 20.62 -5.55
C ARG A 37 -26.14 19.27 -5.95
N ASN A 38 -26.99 18.30 -6.28
CA ASN A 38 -26.52 16.97 -6.72
C ASN A 38 -25.94 17.00 -8.13
N ALA A 39 -26.47 17.83 -9.03
CA ALA A 39 -25.87 18.03 -10.35
C ALA A 39 -24.48 18.69 -10.26
N TYR A 40 -24.31 19.60 -9.29
CA TYR A 40 -23.00 20.17 -8.99
C TYR A 40 -22.05 19.13 -8.37
N ALA A 41 -22.51 18.35 -7.40
CA ALA A 41 -21.72 17.27 -6.79
C ALA A 41 -21.28 16.18 -7.78
N LEU A 42 -22.00 15.98 -8.88
CA LEU A 42 -21.63 15.04 -9.95
C LEU A 42 -20.25 15.31 -10.54
N TRP A 43 -19.75 16.54 -10.47
CA TRP A 43 -18.41 16.89 -10.92
C TRP A 43 -17.28 16.21 -10.13
N LEU A 44 -17.57 15.61 -8.96
CA LEU A 44 -16.63 14.77 -8.19
C LEU A 44 -16.16 13.53 -8.98
N VAL A 45 -16.89 13.10 -10.01
CA VAL A 45 -16.47 12.03 -10.92
C VAL A 45 -15.09 12.32 -11.54
N VAL A 46 -14.80 13.59 -11.87
CA VAL A 46 -13.55 13.98 -12.54
C VAL A 46 -12.31 13.81 -11.65
N PRO A 47 -12.22 14.40 -10.44
CA PRO A 47 -11.06 14.18 -9.58
C PRO A 47 -10.95 12.73 -9.11
N LEU A 48 -12.07 12.04 -8.86
CA LEU A 48 -12.03 10.64 -8.40
C LEU A 48 -11.51 9.68 -9.48
N SER A 49 -11.82 9.90 -10.76
CA SER A 49 -11.29 9.08 -11.84
C SER A 49 -9.78 9.28 -12.04
N ILE A 50 -9.26 10.49 -11.83
CA ILE A 50 -7.82 10.77 -11.87
C ILE A 50 -7.12 10.15 -10.65
N LEU A 51 -7.68 10.29 -9.44
CA LEU A 51 -7.13 9.68 -8.23
C LEU A 51 -7.10 8.16 -8.31
N ALA A 52 -8.09 7.53 -8.97
CA ALA A 52 -8.09 6.09 -9.22
C ALA A 52 -6.89 5.60 -10.04
N LEU A 53 -6.24 6.49 -10.82
CA LEU A 53 -5.02 6.17 -11.55
C LEU A 53 -3.77 6.06 -10.64
N LEU A 54 -3.83 6.61 -9.42
CA LEU A 54 -2.75 6.51 -8.43
C LEU A 54 -2.81 5.19 -7.65
N VAL A 55 -3.94 4.48 -7.70
CA VAL A 55 -4.08 3.16 -7.07
C VAL A 55 -3.33 2.14 -7.93
N PRO A 56 -2.44 1.32 -7.35
CA PRO A 56 -1.67 0.32 -8.09
C PRO A 56 -2.58 -0.60 -8.92
N ALA A 57 -2.18 -0.85 -10.16
CA ALA A 57 -2.92 -1.76 -11.03
C ALA A 57 -2.91 -3.19 -10.47
N ARG A 58 -3.87 -4.01 -10.90
CA ARG A 58 -3.95 -5.43 -10.53
C ARG A 58 -2.62 -6.14 -10.83
N THR A 59 -2.08 -6.88 -9.86
CA THR A 59 -0.85 -7.66 -10.05
C THR A 59 -1.17 -9.05 -10.56
N ILE A 60 -0.58 -9.44 -11.69
CA ILE A 60 -0.60 -10.82 -12.17
C ILE A 60 0.78 -11.42 -11.89
N VAL A 61 0.82 -12.48 -11.08
CA VAL A 61 2.05 -13.22 -10.81
C VAL A 61 2.29 -14.18 -11.98
N ALA A 62 3.30 -13.89 -12.78
CA ALA A 62 3.72 -14.83 -13.82
C ALA A 62 4.46 -16.01 -13.18
N PRO A 63 4.28 -17.25 -13.69
CA PRO A 63 5.14 -18.37 -13.30
C PRO A 63 6.60 -17.98 -13.58
N ALA A 64 7.50 -18.36 -12.67
CA ALA A 64 8.92 -18.13 -12.89
C ALA A 64 9.29 -18.78 -14.23
N SER A 65 9.83 -17.99 -15.16
CA SER A 65 10.53 -18.55 -16.30
C SER A 65 11.64 -19.42 -15.72
N ILE A 66 11.48 -20.73 -15.80
CA ILE A 66 12.59 -21.66 -15.68
C ILE A 66 13.52 -21.19 -16.79
N LEU A 67 14.63 -20.55 -16.44
CA LEU A 67 15.75 -20.45 -17.33
C LEU A 67 16.08 -21.91 -17.67
N THR A 68 15.60 -22.38 -18.81
CA THR A 68 16.25 -23.46 -19.53
C THR A 68 17.60 -22.91 -19.93
N GLU A 69 18.56 -22.94 -19.01
CA GLU A 69 19.94 -23.04 -19.40
C GLU A 69 20.18 -24.47 -19.91
N PRO A 70 20.81 -24.64 -21.09
CA PRO A 70 21.08 -25.95 -21.65
C PRO A 70 22.32 -26.51 -20.94
N ALA A 71 22.12 -27.21 -19.85
CA ALA A 71 23.20 -27.91 -19.14
C ALA A 71 22.84 -29.37 -18.86
N VAL A 72 22.12 -30.05 -19.75
CA VAL A 72 22.03 -31.53 -19.78
C VAL A 72 21.84 -32.01 -21.23
N ALA A 73 22.88 -31.85 -22.06
CA ALA A 73 23.01 -32.59 -23.33
C ALA A 73 24.47 -32.54 -23.80
N ALA A 74 25.39 -33.04 -22.98
CA ALA A 74 26.78 -33.27 -23.36
C ALA A 74 27.18 -34.74 -23.10
N VAL A 75 26.34 -35.68 -23.53
CA VAL A 75 26.71 -37.07 -23.82
C VAL A 75 25.78 -37.58 -24.92
N ALA A 76 26.18 -37.38 -26.19
CA ALA A 76 25.93 -38.27 -27.34
C ALA A 76 26.02 -37.49 -28.68
N GLY A 77 27.10 -37.74 -29.41
CA GLY A 77 27.04 -38.06 -30.84
C GLY A 77 26.63 -37.00 -31.89
N GLU A 78 27.67 -36.51 -32.58
CA GLU A 78 27.76 -36.34 -34.05
C GLU A 78 27.19 -35.09 -34.78
N ARG A 79 28.13 -34.34 -35.40
CA ARG A 79 28.20 -33.70 -36.76
C ARG A 79 26.90 -33.09 -37.35
N SER A 80 26.81 -31.88 -37.91
CA SER A 80 27.75 -30.97 -38.61
C SER A 80 27.03 -29.59 -38.84
N PRO A 81 27.67 -28.54 -39.41
CA PRO A 81 27.34 -27.13 -39.16
C PRO A 81 26.39 -26.49 -40.18
N SER A 82 25.64 -25.44 -39.78
CA SER A 82 25.04 -24.50 -40.73
C SER A 82 24.72 -23.13 -40.11
N ARG A 83 25.48 -22.15 -40.61
CA ARG A 83 25.13 -20.73 -40.84
C ARG A 83 24.83 -19.81 -39.64
N ALA A 84 25.86 -19.03 -39.34
CA ALA A 84 25.77 -17.67 -38.83
C ALA A 84 24.78 -16.82 -39.66
N SER A 85 23.87 -16.16 -38.95
CA SER A 85 23.14 -14.98 -39.42
C SER A 85 23.13 -13.97 -38.27
N THR A 86 24.19 -13.20 -38.20
CA THR A 86 24.28 -11.94 -37.46
C THR A 86 23.31 -10.94 -38.10
N LYS A 87 22.19 -10.65 -37.43
CA LYS A 87 21.49 -9.39 -37.63
C LYS A 87 22.01 -8.38 -36.60
N PRO A 88 22.38 -7.16 -37.02
CA PRO A 88 22.93 -6.17 -36.11
C PRO A 88 21.84 -5.71 -35.15
N SER A 89 22.19 -5.71 -33.86
CA SER A 89 21.50 -4.96 -32.81
C SER A 89 21.44 -3.50 -33.23
N LEU A 90 20.23 -3.02 -33.58
CA LEU A 90 19.95 -1.60 -33.64
C LEU A 90 20.06 -1.07 -32.20
N GLU A 91 21.18 -0.42 -31.91
CA GLU A 91 21.34 0.43 -30.74
C GLU A 91 20.27 1.52 -30.79
N THR A 92 19.21 1.37 -29.99
CA THR A 92 18.20 2.41 -29.75
C THR A 92 18.72 3.38 -28.70
N GLY A 93 19.83 4.05 -29.00
CA GLY A 93 20.42 5.14 -28.22
C GLY A 93 19.72 6.49 -28.41
N GLY A 94 18.39 6.52 -28.58
CA GLY A 94 17.64 7.76 -28.90
C GLY A 94 16.33 7.97 -28.14
N ASN A 95 15.87 7.02 -27.33
CA ASN A 95 14.53 7.08 -26.74
C ASN A 95 14.45 7.86 -25.40
N LEU A 96 15.58 8.17 -24.75
CA LEU A 96 15.57 8.95 -23.51
C LEU A 96 15.29 10.44 -23.73
N ALA A 97 15.78 11.03 -24.84
CA ALA A 97 15.73 12.47 -25.06
C ALA A 97 14.32 13.03 -25.41
N ILE A 98 13.48 12.22 -26.08
CA ILE A 98 12.15 12.66 -26.53
C ILE A 98 11.19 12.82 -25.34
N GLY A 99 11.20 11.84 -24.42
CA GLY A 99 10.32 11.86 -23.24
C GLY A 99 10.61 13.05 -22.31
N GLU A 100 11.90 13.37 -22.12
CA GLU A 100 12.34 14.51 -21.32
C GLU A 100 11.99 15.84 -21.97
N SER A 101 12.25 15.99 -23.27
CA SER A 101 11.92 17.20 -24.02
C SER A 101 10.41 17.47 -24.04
N LEU A 102 9.61 16.42 -24.24
CA LEU A 102 8.15 16.51 -24.22
C LEU A 102 7.64 16.90 -22.83
N LEU A 103 8.15 16.27 -21.77
CA LEU A 103 7.77 16.59 -20.40
C LEU A 103 8.16 18.03 -20.03
N ALA A 104 9.37 18.46 -20.43
CA ALA A 104 9.84 19.82 -20.20
C ALA A 104 8.95 20.86 -20.89
N LEU A 105 8.60 20.64 -22.16
CA LEU A 105 7.66 21.51 -22.89
C LEU A 105 6.29 21.53 -22.22
N TRP A 106 5.77 20.36 -21.83
CA TRP A 106 4.48 20.23 -21.15
C TRP A 106 4.43 21.07 -19.87
N ILE A 107 5.44 20.90 -19.00
CA ILE A 107 5.54 21.64 -17.74
C ILE A 107 5.74 23.14 -18.01
N ALA A 108 6.58 23.52 -18.98
CA ALA A 108 6.83 24.92 -19.31
C ALA A 108 5.54 25.65 -19.75
N VAL A 109 4.73 25.03 -20.62
CA VAL A 109 3.45 25.61 -21.05
C VAL A 109 2.47 25.68 -19.88
N ALA A 110 2.41 24.65 -19.03
CA ALA A 110 1.55 24.66 -17.84
C ALA A 110 1.93 25.79 -16.86
N LEU A 111 3.23 25.97 -16.59
CA LEU A 111 3.73 27.05 -15.74
C LEU A 111 3.49 28.44 -16.35
N GLY A 112 3.68 28.59 -17.66
CA GLY A 112 3.34 29.82 -18.38
C GLY A 112 1.85 30.16 -18.27
N GLY A 113 0.98 29.16 -18.42
CA GLY A 113 -0.47 29.29 -18.19
C GLY A 113 -0.79 29.77 -16.77
N LEU A 114 -0.18 29.15 -15.76
CA LEU A 114 -0.35 29.55 -14.35
C LEU A 114 0.12 30.99 -14.11
N ALA A 115 1.26 31.40 -14.68
CA ALA A 115 1.76 32.77 -14.58
C ALA A 115 0.79 33.78 -15.19
N ILE A 116 0.21 33.47 -16.36
CA ILE A 116 -0.82 34.29 -17.00
C ILE A 116 -2.05 34.42 -16.09
N GLN A 117 -2.52 33.33 -15.48
CA GLN A 117 -3.68 33.37 -14.58
C GLN A 117 -3.39 34.15 -13.30
N ALA A 118 -2.19 33.99 -12.73
CA ALA A 118 -1.75 34.76 -11.57
C ALA A 118 -1.70 36.27 -11.88
N GLU A 119 -1.19 36.66 -13.04
CA GLU A 119 -1.16 38.06 -13.45
C GLU A 119 -2.57 38.62 -13.71
N ARG A 120 -3.46 37.84 -14.34
CA ARG A 120 -4.87 38.22 -14.49
C ARG A 120 -5.54 38.43 -13.12
N GLN A 121 -5.28 37.55 -12.15
CA GLN A 121 -5.80 37.70 -10.80
C GLN A 121 -5.24 38.94 -10.12
N ARG A 122 -3.94 39.23 -10.26
CA ARG A 122 -3.31 40.45 -9.73
C ARG A 122 -3.92 41.70 -10.33
N ARG A 123 -4.15 41.73 -11.65
CA ARG A 123 -4.81 42.85 -12.34
C ARG A 123 -6.24 43.05 -11.85
N PHE A 124 -6.99 41.97 -11.66
CA PHE A 124 -8.32 42.03 -11.06
C PHE A 124 -8.29 42.61 -9.65
N VAL A 125 -7.41 42.12 -8.77
CA VAL A 125 -7.31 42.66 -7.40
C VAL A 125 -6.92 44.14 -7.41
N ARG A 126 -6.01 44.57 -8.29
CA ARG A 126 -5.67 45.99 -8.47
C ARG A 126 -6.85 46.82 -8.99
N SER A 127 -7.74 46.24 -9.80
CA SER A 127 -8.91 46.95 -10.31
C SER A 127 -9.96 47.23 -9.23
N LEU A 128 -9.90 46.54 -8.08
CA LEU A 128 -10.74 46.82 -6.90
C LEU A 128 -10.35 48.13 -6.18
N GLY A 129 -9.18 48.69 -6.45
CA GLY A 129 -8.67 49.85 -5.70
C GLY A 129 -8.31 49.50 -4.24
N ARG A 130 -8.39 50.48 -3.33
CA ARG A 130 -8.15 50.21 -1.91
C ARG A 130 -9.27 49.35 -1.32
N LEU A 131 -8.89 48.33 -0.54
CA LEU A 131 -9.83 47.46 0.16
C LEU A 131 -9.89 47.84 1.64
N ARG A 132 -11.09 48.12 2.15
CA ARG A 132 -11.33 48.36 3.58
C ARG A 132 -12.02 47.15 4.18
N ASN A 133 -11.57 46.68 5.34
CA ASN A 133 -12.22 45.56 6.03
C ASN A 133 -13.21 46.11 7.05
N THR A 134 -14.49 45.79 6.88
CA THR A 134 -15.57 46.17 7.81
C THR A 134 -16.47 44.95 7.99
N ASP A 135 -16.66 44.52 9.24
CA ASP A 135 -17.53 43.38 9.60
C ASP A 135 -17.26 42.08 8.81
N GLY A 136 -15.98 41.83 8.51
CA GLY A 136 -15.55 40.65 7.77
C GLY A 136 -15.81 40.69 6.25
N LEU A 137 -16.28 41.83 5.73
CA LEU A 137 -16.42 42.10 4.30
C LEU A 137 -15.30 43.05 3.83
N LEU A 138 -14.80 42.82 2.62
CA LEU A 138 -13.86 43.74 1.98
C LEU A 138 -14.63 44.73 1.11
N TRP A 139 -14.54 46.02 1.41
CA TRP A 139 -15.15 47.07 0.63
C TRP A 139 -14.16 47.60 -0.39
N SER A 140 -14.50 47.44 -1.67
CA SER A 140 -13.79 48.01 -2.80
C SER A 140 -14.07 49.50 -2.91
N GLU A 141 -13.02 50.28 -3.18
CA GLU A 141 -13.15 51.70 -3.51
C GLU A 141 -13.88 51.93 -4.83
N ARG A 142 -13.86 50.95 -5.74
CA ARG A 142 -14.49 51.06 -7.07
C ARG A 142 -15.89 50.44 -7.12
N PRO A 143 -16.85 51.05 -7.83
CA PRO A 143 -18.24 50.57 -7.95
C PRO A 143 -18.43 49.43 -8.99
N GLY A 144 -17.56 49.34 -9.98
CA GLY A 144 -17.78 48.48 -11.17
C GLY A 144 -17.39 47.00 -11.04
N VAL A 145 -17.05 46.53 -9.85
CA VAL A 145 -16.40 45.21 -9.67
C VAL A 145 -17.35 44.10 -9.22
N GLY A 146 -18.61 44.44 -8.93
CA GLY A 146 -19.62 43.51 -8.44
C GLY A 146 -19.24 42.88 -7.09
N PRO A 147 -20.19 42.27 -6.38
CA PRO A 147 -19.85 41.37 -5.29
C PRO A 147 -19.06 40.17 -5.85
N ALA A 148 -17.97 39.80 -5.18
CA ALA A 148 -17.12 38.72 -5.63
C ALA A 148 -16.39 38.04 -4.47
N VAL A 149 -16.11 36.76 -4.62
CA VAL A 149 -15.20 36.03 -3.74
C VAL A 149 -13.80 36.05 -4.36
N ILE A 150 -12.83 36.63 -3.65
CA ILE A 150 -11.43 36.66 -4.08
C ILE A 150 -10.53 35.87 -3.13
N GLY A 151 -9.45 35.33 -3.69
CA GLY A 151 -8.42 34.61 -2.94
C GLY A 151 -8.67 33.09 -2.91
N ALA A 152 -7.71 32.30 -3.41
CA ALA A 152 -7.85 30.85 -3.43
C ALA A 152 -7.59 30.20 -2.07
N LEU A 153 -6.59 30.67 -1.32
CA LEU A 153 -6.18 30.08 -0.03
C LEU A 153 -6.94 30.69 1.16
N ALA A 154 -7.26 31.98 1.08
CA ALA A 154 -7.99 32.72 2.09
C ALA A 154 -9.14 33.48 1.42
N PRO A 155 -10.20 32.79 1.00
CA PRO A 155 -11.28 33.39 0.23
C PRO A 155 -12.06 34.40 1.08
N ARG A 156 -12.34 35.57 0.49
CA ARG A 156 -13.08 36.67 1.13
C ARG A 156 -14.08 37.29 0.19
N VAL A 157 -15.23 37.70 0.72
CA VAL A 157 -16.24 38.46 -0.03
C VAL A 157 -15.77 39.91 -0.14
N VAL A 158 -15.76 40.41 -1.37
CA VAL A 158 -15.57 41.81 -1.71
C VAL A 158 -16.90 42.39 -2.16
N VAL A 159 -17.19 43.60 -1.71
CA VAL A 159 -18.40 44.36 -1.99
C VAL A 159 -18.01 45.68 -2.64
N PRO A 160 -18.69 46.13 -3.72
CA PRO A 160 -18.35 47.38 -4.40
C PRO A 160 -18.83 48.62 -3.63
N ALA A 161 -18.22 49.78 -3.88
CA ALA A 161 -18.53 51.04 -3.19
C ALA A 161 -19.99 51.50 -3.35
N ASP A 162 -20.61 51.19 -4.49
CA ASP A 162 -21.99 51.55 -4.86
C ASP A 162 -23.02 50.49 -4.42
N PHE A 163 -22.62 49.47 -3.66
CA PHE A 163 -23.50 48.34 -3.32
C PHE A 163 -24.80 48.79 -2.63
N ALA A 164 -24.69 49.69 -1.66
CA ALA A 164 -25.85 50.23 -0.95
C ALA A 164 -26.71 51.17 -1.81
N GLN A 165 -26.15 51.76 -2.87
CA GLN A 165 -26.88 52.63 -3.79
C GLN A 165 -27.68 51.83 -4.82
N ARG A 166 -27.20 50.62 -5.17
CA ARG A 166 -27.78 49.77 -6.23
C ARG A 166 -28.82 48.79 -5.73
N PHE A 167 -28.70 48.34 -4.49
CA PHE A 167 -29.51 47.24 -3.96
C PHE A 167 -30.25 47.66 -2.69
N THR A 168 -31.49 47.24 -2.55
CA THR A 168 -32.23 47.39 -1.29
C THR A 168 -31.59 46.54 -0.19
N ALA A 169 -31.90 46.82 1.08
CA ALA A 169 -31.35 46.03 2.19
C ALA A 169 -31.68 44.52 2.06
N GLU A 170 -32.86 44.18 1.56
CA GLU A 170 -33.25 42.80 1.28
C GLU A 170 -32.40 42.18 0.17
N GLU A 171 -32.20 42.88 -0.95
CA GLU A 171 -31.36 42.41 -2.05
C GLU A 171 -29.89 42.25 -1.63
N GLN A 172 -29.35 43.21 -0.86
CA GLN A 172 -28.00 43.14 -0.31
C GLN A 172 -27.83 41.89 0.55
N ALA A 173 -28.79 41.59 1.43
CA ALA A 173 -28.74 40.40 2.28
C ALA A 173 -28.74 39.10 1.46
N LEU A 174 -29.53 39.04 0.37
CA LEU A 174 -29.60 37.86 -0.49
C LEU A 174 -28.33 37.68 -1.34
N ILE A 175 -27.75 38.76 -1.87
CA ILE A 175 -26.48 38.69 -2.61
C ILE A 175 -25.35 38.28 -1.67
N LEU A 176 -25.27 38.86 -0.47
CA LEU A 176 -24.27 38.45 0.52
C LEU A 176 -24.48 37.00 0.98
N ALA A 177 -25.71 36.52 1.09
CA ALA A 177 -26.00 35.11 1.36
C ALA A 177 -25.48 34.20 0.24
N HIS A 178 -25.58 34.63 -1.02
CA HIS A 178 -25.01 33.93 -2.17
C HIS A 178 -23.48 33.84 -2.09
N GLU A 179 -22.80 34.97 -1.91
CA GLU A 179 -21.33 35.00 -1.83
C GLU A 179 -20.79 34.22 -0.62
N ARG A 180 -21.49 34.29 0.52
CA ARG A 180 -21.15 33.48 1.70
C ARG A 180 -21.36 31.99 1.46
N ASN A 181 -22.33 31.59 0.64
CA ASN A 181 -22.49 30.19 0.27
C ASN A 181 -21.29 29.68 -0.53
N HIS A 182 -20.76 30.47 -1.48
CA HIS A 182 -19.52 30.13 -2.18
C HIS A 182 -18.33 29.94 -1.23
N LEU A 183 -18.20 30.80 -0.21
CA LEU A 183 -17.19 30.63 0.84
C LEU A 183 -17.37 29.33 1.63
N ALA A 184 -18.61 29.03 2.05
CA ALA A 184 -18.90 27.86 2.87
C ALA A 184 -18.70 26.54 2.11
N VAL A 185 -18.98 26.53 0.80
CA VAL A 185 -18.77 25.36 -0.08
C VAL A 185 -17.29 25.20 -0.47
N GLY A 186 -16.51 26.29 -0.51
CA GLY A 186 -15.12 26.27 -0.95
C GLY A 186 -14.95 26.40 -2.47
N ASP A 187 -15.86 27.13 -3.13
CA ASP A 187 -15.86 27.25 -4.60
C ASP A 187 -14.61 27.94 -5.15
N ALA A 188 -13.99 28.85 -4.38
CA ALA A 188 -12.73 29.50 -4.76
C ALA A 188 -11.57 28.49 -4.90
N GLN A 189 -11.48 27.54 -3.97
CA GLN A 189 -10.49 26.46 -4.02
C GLN A 189 -10.75 25.54 -5.20
N ILE A 190 -12.01 25.17 -5.43
CA ILE A 190 -12.41 24.33 -6.57
C ILE A 190 -12.03 25.01 -7.89
N ASN A 191 -12.31 26.31 -8.02
CA ASN A 191 -11.93 27.10 -9.19
C ASN A 191 -10.41 27.19 -9.37
N ALA A 192 -9.64 27.28 -8.28
CA ALA A 192 -8.18 27.26 -8.35
C ALA A 192 -7.63 25.91 -8.84
N VAL A 193 -8.16 24.79 -8.32
CA VAL A 193 -7.81 23.44 -8.79
C VAL A 193 -8.16 23.26 -10.26
N VAL A 194 -9.35 23.67 -10.68
CA VAL A 194 -9.79 23.60 -12.08
C VAL A 194 -8.89 24.44 -12.99
N THR A 195 -8.51 25.64 -12.56
CA THR A 195 -7.56 26.48 -13.30
C THR A 195 -6.19 25.80 -13.42
N GLY A 196 -5.73 25.15 -12.36
CA GLY A 196 -4.50 24.33 -12.39
C GLY A 196 -4.60 23.19 -13.39
N LEU A 197 -5.73 22.46 -13.41
CA LEU A 197 -5.99 21.39 -14.39
C LEU A 197 -6.08 21.93 -15.82
N GLN A 198 -6.69 23.10 -16.05
CA GLN A 198 -6.70 23.75 -17.35
C GLN A 198 -5.30 24.14 -17.83
N CYS A 199 -4.41 24.53 -16.92
CA CYS A 199 -3.02 24.82 -17.27
C CYS A 199 -2.24 23.52 -17.53
N LEU A 200 -2.44 22.49 -16.70
CA LEU A 200 -1.76 21.20 -16.84
C LEU A 200 -2.21 20.45 -18.10
N PHE A 201 -3.49 20.49 -18.44
CA PHE A 201 -4.08 19.85 -19.60
C PHE A 201 -4.55 20.89 -20.64
N TRP A 202 -3.69 21.88 -20.91
CA TRP A 202 -4.00 23.05 -21.75
C TRP A 202 -4.54 22.72 -23.14
N PHE A 203 -4.07 21.63 -23.74
CA PHE A 203 -4.47 21.15 -25.07
C PHE A 203 -5.78 20.34 -25.05
N ASN A 204 -6.32 19.98 -23.88
CA ASN A 204 -7.54 19.21 -23.78
C ASN A 204 -8.76 20.15 -23.91
N PRO A 205 -9.57 20.10 -24.96
CA PRO A 205 -10.74 20.99 -25.07
C PRO A 205 -11.80 20.70 -23.99
N MET A 206 -11.87 19.47 -23.48
CA MET A 206 -12.88 19.07 -22.49
C MET A 206 -12.64 19.69 -21.12
N ILE A 207 -11.41 19.95 -20.69
CA ILE A 207 -11.21 20.64 -19.40
C ILE A 207 -11.75 22.08 -19.45
N HIS A 208 -11.64 22.76 -20.60
CA HIS A 208 -12.13 24.13 -20.77
C HIS A 208 -13.65 24.18 -20.88
N VAL A 209 -14.25 23.29 -21.68
CA VAL A 209 -15.71 23.15 -21.77
C VAL A 209 -16.28 22.74 -20.40
N GLY A 210 -15.64 21.79 -19.73
CA GLY A 210 -16.02 21.32 -18.42
C GLY A 210 -16.01 22.42 -17.37
N ALA A 211 -14.92 23.20 -17.30
CA ALA A 211 -14.81 24.34 -16.38
C ALA A 211 -15.92 25.39 -16.58
N ALA A 212 -16.30 25.67 -17.83
CA ALA A 212 -17.39 26.61 -18.12
C ALA A 212 -18.75 26.09 -17.61
N PHE A 213 -19.03 24.79 -17.76
CA PHE A 213 -20.28 24.19 -17.28
C PHE A 213 -20.31 23.94 -15.78
N LEU A 214 -19.16 23.61 -15.18
CA LEU A 214 -18.99 23.53 -13.73
C LEU A 214 -19.41 24.83 -13.06
N ARG A 215 -18.92 25.98 -13.56
CA ARG A 215 -19.30 27.31 -13.06
C ARG A 215 -20.80 27.58 -13.14
N ILE A 216 -21.45 27.14 -14.22
CA ILE A 216 -22.92 27.25 -14.33
C ILE A 216 -23.62 26.43 -13.25
N ASP A 217 -23.17 25.19 -13.02
CA ASP A 217 -23.77 24.32 -12.02
C ASP A 217 -23.48 24.81 -10.59
N GLN A 218 -22.32 25.44 -10.33
CA GLN A 218 -21.98 26.14 -9.08
C GLN A 218 -22.98 27.26 -8.78
N GLU A 219 -23.17 28.18 -9.72
CA GLU A 219 -24.07 29.33 -9.58
C GLU A 219 -25.52 28.87 -9.32
N ILE A 220 -25.99 27.87 -10.08
CA ILE A 220 -27.35 27.33 -9.92
C ILE A 220 -27.51 26.60 -8.56
N ALA A 221 -26.48 25.88 -8.10
CA ALA A 221 -26.50 25.23 -6.79
C ALA A 221 -26.50 26.25 -5.64
N CYS A 222 -25.76 27.35 -5.78
CA CYS A 222 -25.76 28.47 -4.84
C CYS A 222 -27.11 29.19 -4.83
N ASP A 223 -27.69 29.48 -5.99
CA ASP A 223 -29.04 30.03 -6.10
C ASP A 223 -30.06 29.16 -5.35
N ALA A 224 -30.02 27.84 -5.58
CA ALA A 224 -30.90 26.90 -4.87
C ALA A 224 -30.68 26.91 -3.35
N ALA A 225 -29.44 27.08 -2.88
CA ALA A 225 -29.12 27.17 -1.46
C ALA A 225 -29.70 28.45 -0.81
N VAL A 226 -29.56 29.59 -1.49
CA VAL A 226 -30.08 30.88 -1.02
C VAL A 226 -31.61 30.82 -0.93
N LEU A 227 -32.27 30.32 -1.97
CA LEU A 227 -33.73 30.19 -2.02
C LEU A 227 -34.29 29.18 -1.01
N ALA A 228 -33.56 28.10 -0.73
CA ALA A 228 -33.94 27.17 0.32
C ALA A 228 -33.93 27.83 1.70
N SER A 229 -33.01 28.78 1.92
CA SER A 229 -32.88 29.54 3.16
C SER A 229 -33.84 30.74 3.22
N HIS A 230 -34.21 31.29 2.06
CA HIS A 230 -35.10 32.45 1.90
C HIS A 230 -36.25 32.14 0.91
N PRO A 231 -37.22 31.28 1.27
CA PRO A 231 -38.20 30.75 0.32
C PRO A 231 -39.17 31.80 -0.24
N LYS A 232 -39.39 32.90 0.49
CA LYS A 232 -40.34 33.97 0.10
C LYS A 232 -39.71 35.08 -0.75
N THR A 233 -38.39 35.11 -0.91
CA THR A 233 -37.66 36.24 -1.53
C THR A 233 -37.25 35.97 -2.98
N ARG A 234 -37.81 34.93 -3.62
CA ARG A 234 -37.47 34.53 -5.00
C ARG A 234 -37.57 35.69 -6.00
N ARG A 235 -38.60 36.53 -5.88
CA ARG A 235 -38.80 37.69 -6.76
C ARG A 235 -37.69 38.72 -6.55
N ALA A 236 -37.45 39.15 -5.32
CA ALA A 236 -36.39 40.10 -4.97
C ALA A 236 -35.01 39.59 -5.40
N TYR A 237 -34.74 38.29 -5.25
CA TYR A 237 -33.50 37.68 -5.71
C TYR A 237 -33.36 37.70 -7.25
N GLY A 238 -34.45 37.44 -7.98
CA GLY A 238 -34.48 37.57 -9.44
C GLY A 238 -34.29 39.01 -9.91
N GLU A 239 -34.90 39.99 -9.22
CA GLU A 239 -34.74 41.42 -9.49
C GLU A 239 -33.29 41.87 -9.24
N ALA A 240 -32.70 41.46 -8.12
CA ALA A 240 -31.28 41.67 -7.83
C ALA A 240 -30.37 41.12 -8.94
N LEU A 241 -30.67 39.94 -9.46
CA LEU A 241 -29.93 39.32 -10.55
C LEU A 241 -30.05 40.14 -11.87
N LEU A 242 -31.21 40.72 -12.17
CA LEU A 242 -31.40 41.60 -13.34
C LEU A 242 -30.67 42.94 -13.21
N LYS A 243 -30.66 43.54 -12.01
CA LYS A 243 -29.94 44.79 -11.72
C LYS A 243 -28.42 44.70 -11.92
N THR A 244 -27.90 43.48 -11.96
CA THR A 244 -26.47 43.21 -11.96
C THR A 244 -25.83 43.06 -13.35
N GLN A 245 -26.57 43.27 -14.44
CA GLN A 245 -26.04 43.04 -15.79
C GLN A 245 -24.77 43.86 -16.09
N LEU A 246 -23.67 43.12 -16.26
CA LEU A 246 -22.34 43.49 -16.77
C LEU A 246 -21.39 44.19 -15.77
N ALA A 247 -20.82 43.42 -14.84
CA ALA A 247 -19.49 43.74 -14.31
C ALA A 247 -18.46 43.53 -15.43
N ALA A 248 -17.63 44.53 -15.70
CA ALA A 248 -16.69 44.52 -16.84
C ALA A 248 -15.54 43.51 -16.69
N CYS A 249 -15.34 42.93 -15.50
CA CYS A 249 -14.22 42.04 -15.19
C CYS A 249 -14.66 40.89 -14.28
N ALA A 250 -14.38 39.65 -14.69
CA ALA A 250 -14.55 38.45 -13.87
C ALA A 250 -13.22 38.04 -13.20
N PRO A 251 -13.20 37.68 -11.91
CA PRO A 251 -12.01 37.13 -11.27
C PRO A 251 -11.64 35.77 -11.88
N PRO A 252 -10.38 35.55 -12.30
CA PRO A 252 -9.94 34.25 -12.82
C PRO A 252 -10.07 33.10 -11.82
N LEU A 253 -9.78 33.36 -10.54
CA LEU A 253 -9.72 32.36 -9.46
C LEU A 253 -10.86 32.53 -8.42
N GLY A 254 -11.90 33.28 -8.76
CA GLY A 254 -12.98 33.64 -7.86
C GLY A 254 -14.36 33.40 -8.46
N CYS A 255 -15.38 33.56 -7.62
CA CYS A 255 -16.77 33.67 -8.07
C CYS A 255 -17.14 35.16 -8.09
N HIS A 256 -18.07 35.54 -8.95
CA HIS A 256 -18.57 36.91 -8.99
C HIS A 256 -20.05 36.95 -9.34
N TRP A 257 -20.77 37.84 -8.68
CA TRP A 257 -22.16 38.09 -8.94
C TRP A 257 -22.35 39.33 -9.83
N PRO A 258 -22.96 39.19 -11.03
CA PRO A 258 -23.53 38.00 -11.64
C PRO A 258 -22.57 37.41 -12.69
N ALA A 259 -22.79 36.15 -13.06
CA ALA A 259 -22.01 35.51 -14.10
C ALA A 259 -22.22 36.19 -15.48
N SER A 260 -21.14 36.43 -16.22
CA SER A 260 -21.04 37.39 -17.33
C SER A 260 -21.74 37.02 -18.65
N ALA A 261 -22.54 35.95 -18.71
CA ALA A 261 -23.09 35.44 -19.96
C ALA A 261 -24.62 35.22 -19.95
N ASN A 262 -25.30 35.77 -20.96
CA ASN A 262 -26.76 35.68 -21.17
C ASN A 262 -27.33 34.26 -21.08
N LYS A 263 -26.57 33.26 -21.57
CA LYS A 263 -26.98 31.85 -21.51
C LYS A 263 -27.03 31.33 -20.07
N GLN A 264 -26.09 31.74 -19.23
CA GLN A 264 -26.05 31.35 -17.81
C GLN A 264 -27.22 31.98 -17.07
N LEU A 265 -27.47 33.27 -17.32
CA LEU A 265 -28.61 34.00 -16.77
C LEU A 265 -29.95 33.29 -17.06
N LYS A 266 -30.17 32.86 -18.32
CA LYS A 266 -31.37 32.10 -18.72
C LYS A 266 -31.52 30.78 -17.94
N GLU A 267 -30.44 30.02 -17.78
CA GLU A 267 -30.49 28.77 -17.01
C GLU A 267 -30.83 29.03 -15.53
N ARG A 268 -30.25 30.06 -14.93
CA ARG A 268 -30.50 30.46 -13.53
C ARG A 268 -31.96 30.89 -13.31
N PHE A 269 -32.54 31.71 -14.20
CA PHE A 269 -33.97 32.06 -14.15
C PHE A 269 -34.91 30.87 -14.32
N THR A 270 -34.59 29.95 -15.22
CA THR A 270 -35.39 28.72 -15.39
C THR A 270 -35.43 27.91 -14.10
N MET A 271 -34.34 27.90 -13.35
CA MET A 271 -34.22 27.19 -12.08
C MET A 271 -34.91 27.90 -10.92
N LEU A 272 -34.90 29.24 -10.90
CA LEU A 272 -35.71 30.05 -9.97
C LEU A 272 -37.19 29.65 -10.03
N ALA A 273 -37.71 29.38 -11.23
CA ALA A 273 -39.12 29.01 -11.41
C ALA A 273 -39.47 27.58 -10.91
N ARG A 274 -38.52 26.64 -10.95
CA ARG A 274 -38.77 25.19 -10.76
C ARG A 274 -38.26 24.61 -9.45
N HIS A 275 -37.93 25.44 -8.47
CA HIS A 275 -37.35 24.94 -7.22
C HIS A 275 -38.38 24.19 -6.36
N HIS A 276 -38.09 22.90 -6.09
CA HIS A 276 -38.73 22.11 -5.04
C HIS A 276 -37.67 21.61 -4.04
N SER A 277 -37.83 21.94 -2.76
CA SER A 277 -36.98 21.44 -1.68
C SER A 277 -37.59 20.13 -1.14
N ASN A 278 -36.90 19.00 -1.32
CA ASN A 278 -37.28 17.73 -0.70
C ASN A 278 -36.02 17.00 -0.21
N ARG A 279 -35.92 16.82 1.11
CA ARG A 279 -34.77 16.19 1.78
C ARG A 279 -34.53 14.75 1.33
N ARG A 280 -35.59 13.95 1.12
CA ARG A 280 -35.46 12.55 0.65
C ARG A 280 -34.87 12.50 -0.75
N ARG A 281 -35.34 13.37 -1.63
CA ARG A 281 -34.84 13.52 -3.00
C ARG A 281 -33.37 13.95 -3.02
N HIS A 282 -32.98 14.84 -2.11
CA HIS A 282 -31.58 15.25 -1.97
C HIS A 282 -30.68 14.08 -1.54
N LEU A 283 -31.08 13.33 -0.50
CA LEU A 283 -30.32 12.18 0.00
C LEU A 283 -30.20 11.07 -1.05
N ALA A 284 -31.29 10.74 -1.74
CA ALA A 284 -31.27 9.77 -2.84
C ALA A 284 -30.32 10.21 -3.97
N GLY A 285 -30.34 11.50 -4.31
CA GLY A 285 -29.41 12.06 -5.29
C GLY A 285 -27.95 12.01 -4.86
N ALA A 286 -27.66 12.31 -3.60
CA ALA A 286 -26.31 12.22 -3.05
C ALA A 286 -25.78 10.78 -3.09
N ALA A 287 -26.63 9.81 -2.72
CA ALA A 287 -26.29 8.39 -2.83
C ALA A 287 -26.04 7.96 -4.29
N ALA A 288 -26.91 8.39 -5.23
CA ALA A 288 -26.74 8.09 -6.65
C ALA A 288 -25.43 8.69 -7.21
N VAL A 289 -25.12 9.94 -6.89
CA VAL A 289 -23.87 10.60 -7.30
C VAL A 289 -22.65 9.88 -6.72
N ALA A 290 -22.70 9.46 -5.45
CA ALA A 290 -21.63 8.69 -4.82
C ALA A 290 -21.41 7.34 -5.53
N VAL A 291 -22.48 6.60 -5.83
CA VAL A 291 -22.41 5.33 -6.56
C VAL A 291 -21.84 5.53 -7.96
N ILE A 292 -22.30 6.54 -8.70
CA ILE A 292 -21.78 6.86 -10.05
C ILE A 292 -20.29 7.18 -9.96
N SER A 293 -19.89 8.05 -9.03
CA SER A 293 -18.50 8.50 -8.89
C SER A 293 -17.57 7.35 -8.50
N LEU A 294 -17.99 6.49 -7.55
CA LEU A 294 -17.24 5.30 -7.17
C LEU A 294 -17.14 4.29 -8.32
N SER A 295 -18.25 4.03 -9.02
CA SER A 295 -18.28 3.09 -10.15
C SER A 295 -17.33 3.52 -11.27
N VAL A 296 -17.31 4.82 -11.59
CA VAL A 296 -16.41 5.38 -12.60
C VAL A 296 -14.95 5.30 -12.13
N GLY A 297 -14.68 5.60 -10.86
CA GLY A 297 -13.34 5.44 -10.28
C GLY A 297 -12.84 4.00 -10.35
N VAL A 298 -13.68 3.03 -9.95
CA VAL A 298 -13.37 1.60 -10.04
C VAL A 298 -13.16 1.15 -11.48
N ALA A 299 -13.99 1.62 -12.43
CA ALA A 299 -13.82 1.32 -13.84
C ALA A 299 -12.50 1.89 -14.40
N ALA A 300 -12.14 3.12 -14.03
CA ALA A 300 -10.87 3.74 -14.42
C ALA A 300 -9.66 2.98 -13.85
N TRP A 301 -9.73 2.53 -12.60
CA TRP A 301 -8.72 1.67 -12.00
C TRP A 301 -8.63 0.29 -12.68
N ALA A 302 -9.78 -0.37 -12.93
CA ALA A 302 -9.85 -1.69 -13.54
C ALA A 302 -9.39 -1.71 -15.01
N ALA A 303 -9.49 -0.56 -15.70
CA ALA A 303 -8.98 -0.37 -17.06
C ALA A 303 -7.46 -0.23 -17.13
N GLN A 304 -6.76 -0.08 -15.99
CA GLN A 304 -5.30 -0.08 -15.99
C GLN A 304 -4.74 -1.45 -16.40
N PRO A 305 -3.65 -1.48 -17.20
CA PRO A 305 -3.01 -2.74 -17.56
C PRO A 305 -2.44 -3.42 -16.30
N PRO A 306 -2.56 -4.75 -16.18
CA PRO A 306 -2.04 -5.49 -15.03
C PRO A 306 -0.53 -5.32 -14.91
N GLN A 307 -0.03 -5.15 -13.69
CA GLN A 307 1.40 -5.24 -13.41
C GLN A 307 1.81 -6.70 -13.37
N MET A 308 2.75 -7.10 -14.22
CA MET A 308 3.33 -8.43 -14.19
C MET A 308 4.47 -8.46 -13.18
N VAL A 309 4.33 -9.29 -12.14
CA VAL A 309 5.37 -9.51 -11.13
C VAL A 309 5.85 -10.96 -11.26
N GLN A 310 7.16 -11.17 -11.38
CA GLN A 310 7.73 -12.51 -11.37
C GLN A 310 7.65 -13.10 -9.96
N ARG A 311 7.30 -14.39 -9.84
CA ARG A 311 7.27 -15.07 -8.54
C ARG A 311 8.66 -14.99 -7.88
N PRO A 312 8.78 -14.55 -6.61
CA PRO A 312 10.06 -14.50 -5.91
C PRO A 312 10.71 -15.90 -5.86
N GLN A 313 11.99 -16.01 -6.24
CA GLN A 313 12.72 -17.28 -6.33
C GLN A 313 12.68 -18.10 -5.02
N ASP A 314 12.62 -17.44 -3.85
CA ASP A 314 12.59 -18.11 -2.55
C ASP A 314 11.33 -18.94 -2.31
N GLN A 315 10.18 -18.55 -2.88
CA GLN A 315 8.96 -19.36 -2.77
C GLN A 315 8.96 -20.58 -3.71
N ALA A 316 9.74 -20.54 -4.80
CA ALA A 316 9.93 -21.67 -5.69
C ALA A 316 10.89 -22.73 -5.11
N LYS A 317 11.85 -22.32 -4.26
CA LYS A 317 12.80 -23.23 -3.61
C LYS A 317 12.20 -24.02 -2.44
N ARG A 318 11.20 -23.49 -1.74
CA ARG A 318 10.56 -24.14 -0.56
C ARG A 318 10.07 -25.59 -0.79
N PRO A 319 9.35 -25.93 -1.87
CA PRO A 319 8.92 -27.31 -2.11
C PRO A 319 10.10 -28.24 -2.44
N VAL A 320 11.13 -27.73 -3.13
CA VAL A 320 12.35 -28.50 -3.44
C VAL A 320 13.12 -28.79 -2.15
N VAL A 321 13.33 -27.79 -1.30
CA VAL A 321 14.02 -27.94 -0.01
C VAL A 321 13.30 -28.95 0.89
N ARG A 322 11.96 -28.90 0.99
CA ARG A 322 11.19 -29.91 1.76
C ARG A 322 11.29 -31.32 1.18
N ALA A 323 11.47 -31.48 -0.12
CA ALA A 323 11.67 -32.78 -0.73
C ALA A 323 13.03 -33.41 -0.36
N LEU A 324 14.00 -32.60 0.10
CA LEU A 324 15.33 -33.07 0.51
C LEU A 324 15.40 -33.49 1.98
N ASP A 325 14.40 -33.16 2.81
CA ASP A 325 14.36 -33.47 4.24
C ASP A 325 14.46 -34.98 4.53
N ARG A 326 13.68 -35.79 3.79
CA ARG A 326 13.68 -37.26 3.91
C ARG A 326 15.00 -37.88 3.40
N PRO A 327 15.48 -37.55 2.18
CA PRO A 327 16.81 -37.96 1.73
C PRO A 327 17.94 -37.63 2.71
N LEU A 328 17.93 -36.44 3.33
CA LEU A 328 18.97 -36.05 4.28
C LEU A 328 18.97 -36.98 5.50
N PHE A 329 17.79 -37.23 6.06
CA PHE A 329 17.67 -38.14 7.19
C PHE A 329 18.11 -39.57 6.83
N ASP A 330 17.71 -40.08 5.67
CA ASP A 330 18.08 -41.42 5.22
C ASP A 330 19.60 -41.53 4.99
N ALA A 331 20.25 -40.49 4.47
CA ALA A 331 21.71 -40.44 4.31
C ALA A 331 22.44 -40.45 5.66
N VAL A 332 21.96 -39.67 6.65
CA VAL A 332 22.48 -39.69 8.02
C VAL A 332 22.37 -41.08 8.64
N ARG A 333 21.20 -41.73 8.48
CA ARG A 333 20.93 -43.08 8.97
C ARG A 333 21.83 -44.13 8.31
N ALA A 334 22.07 -43.98 7.00
CA ALA A 334 22.95 -44.80 6.20
C ALA A 334 24.45 -44.52 6.42
N LYS A 335 24.80 -43.50 7.21
CA LYS A 335 26.19 -43.09 7.51
C LYS A 335 26.96 -42.57 6.29
N ASP A 336 26.23 -42.08 5.28
CA ASP A 336 26.80 -41.58 4.02
C ASP A 336 27.10 -40.08 4.13
N ILE A 337 28.36 -39.76 4.46
CA ILE A 337 28.80 -38.39 4.69
C ILE A 337 28.80 -37.53 3.43
N GLU A 338 29.09 -38.11 2.26
CA GLU A 338 29.17 -37.37 1.01
C GLU A 338 27.76 -36.98 0.56
N THR A 339 26.80 -37.91 0.62
CA THR A 339 25.39 -37.60 0.34
C THR A 339 24.83 -36.57 1.33
N VAL A 340 25.19 -36.65 2.62
CA VAL A 340 24.81 -35.61 3.61
C VAL A 340 25.36 -34.23 3.22
N ARG A 341 26.64 -34.15 2.82
CA ARG A 341 27.28 -32.90 2.39
C ARG A 341 26.59 -32.31 1.16
N GLU A 342 26.31 -33.15 0.16
CA GLU A 342 25.62 -32.75 -1.07
C GLU A 342 24.21 -32.24 -0.80
N LEU A 343 23.43 -32.93 0.03
CA LEU A 343 22.07 -32.54 0.39
C LEU A 343 22.03 -31.22 1.17
N ILE A 344 22.95 -31.01 2.11
CA ILE A 344 23.10 -29.73 2.80
C ILE A 344 23.46 -28.62 1.81
N ALA A 345 24.38 -28.87 0.87
CA ALA A 345 24.76 -27.90 -0.16
C ALA A 345 23.60 -27.53 -1.10
N MET A 346 22.70 -28.49 -1.37
CA MET A 346 21.44 -28.25 -2.09
C MET A 346 20.37 -27.52 -1.26
N GLY A 347 20.64 -27.23 0.01
CA GLY A 347 19.77 -26.46 0.90
C GLY A 347 18.78 -27.30 1.70
N ALA A 348 19.02 -28.59 1.90
CA ALA A 348 18.21 -29.42 2.78
C ALA A 348 18.13 -28.83 4.21
N ASN A 349 16.97 -28.95 4.85
CA ASN A 349 16.79 -28.40 6.19
C ASN A 349 17.40 -29.33 7.25
N ALA A 350 18.51 -28.92 7.86
CA ALA A 350 19.17 -29.68 8.92
C ALA A 350 18.29 -29.87 10.19
N ASN A 351 17.27 -29.02 10.36
CA ASN A 351 16.28 -29.08 11.46
C ASN A 351 14.98 -29.78 11.05
N ALA A 352 14.95 -30.46 9.90
CA ALA A 352 13.77 -31.16 9.44
C ALA A 352 13.31 -32.18 10.47
N MET A 353 12.00 -32.20 10.71
CA MET A 353 11.35 -33.15 11.62
C MET A 353 10.57 -34.16 10.80
N LEU A 354 11.00 -35.41 10.84
CA LEU A 354 10.30 -36.50 10.19
C LEU A 354 9.40 -37.21 11.20
N PRO A 355 8.09 -37.38 10.89
CA PRO A 355 7.18 -38.09 11.78
C PRO A 355 7.68 -39.51 12.10
N GLY A 356 7.98 -39.77 13.37
CA GLY A 356 8.44 -41.07 13.87
C GLY A 356 9.93 -41.37 13.75
N ASP A 357 10.69 -40.50 13.09
CA ASP A 357 12.12 -40.70 12.78
C ASP A 357 13.02 -39.67 13.51
N GLY A 358 12.48 -38.53 13.96
CA GLY A 358 13.23 -37.50 14.68
C GLY A 358 13.86 -36.45 13.76
N SER A 359 14.92 -35.78 14.23
CA SER A 359 15.73 -34.85 13.43
C SER A 359 17.03 -35.52 12.95
N PRO A 360 17.63 -35.08 11.82
CA PRO A 360 18.92 -35.56 11.37
C PRO A 360 20.00 -35.48 12.45
N LEU A 361 20.01 -34.41 13.26
CA LEU A 361 21.00 -34.23 14.33
C LEU A 361 20.81 -35.23 15.49
N ILE A 362 19.55 -35.52 15.88
CA ILE A 362 19.25 -36.54 16.88
C ILE A 362 19.76 -37.91 16.40
N GLU A 363 19.48 -38.28 15.15
CA GLU A 363 19.90 -39.57 14.60
C GLU A 363 21.44 -39.69 14.47
N ALA A 364 22.11 -38.61 14.06
CA ALA A 364 23.57 -38.58 14.01
C ALA A 364 24.21 -38.74 15.40
N ALA A 365 23.65 -38.07 16.42
CA ALA A 365 24.09 -38.16 17.81
C ALA A 365 23.87 -39.58 18.38
N ARG A 366 22.70 -40.17 18.12
CA ARG A 366 22.35 -41.55 18.51
C ARG A 366 23.32 -42.58 17.93
N ARG A 367 23.75 -42.38 16.68
CA ARG A 367 24.70 -43.27 15.99
C ARG A 367 26.16 -43.02 16.31
N GLY A 368 26.49 -42.01 17.12
CA GLY A 368 27.87 -41.69 17.45
C GLY A 368 28.69 -41.12 16.30
N ARG A 369 28.05 -40.45 15.33
CA ARG A 369 28.71 -39.95 14.11
C ARG A 369 29.16 -38.50 14.24
N LEU A 370 30.34 -38.30 14.85
CA LEU A 370 30.89 -36.97 15.12
C LEU A 370 31.05 -36.12 13.84
N ASP A 371 31.48 -36.75 12.76
CA ASP A 371 31.65 -36.15 11.43
C ASP A 371 30.34 -35.56 10.87
N ILE A 372 29.26 -36.32 10.95
CA ILE A 372 27.92 -35.89 10.50
C ILE A 372 27.34 -34.84 11.46
N VAL A 373 27.53 -35.00 12.78
CA VAL A 373 27.12 -34.00 13.78
C VAL A 373 27.78 -32.65 13.50
N GLN A 374 29.08 -32.62 13.18
CA GLN A 374 29.79 -31.39 12.83
C GLN A 374 29.19 -30.72 11.60
N LEU A 375 28.88 -31.49 10.55
CA LEU A 375 28.27 -30.98 9.32
C LEU A 375 26.88 -30.38 9.57
N LEU A 376 26.01 -31.10 10.30
CA LEU A 376 24.65 -30.64 10.59
C LEU A 376 24.65 -29.37 11.45
N LEU A 377 25.50 -29.30 12.48
CA LEU A 377 25.63 -28.10 13.30
C LEU A 377 26.22 -26.92 12.52
N ALA A 378 27.16 -27.16 11.60
CA ALA A 378 27.67 -26.11 10.70
C ALA A 378 26.59 -25.62 9.72
N ALA A 379 25.63 -26.48 9.36
CA ALA A 379 24.45 -26.14 8.57
C ALA A 379 23.31 -25.50 9.38
N GLY A 380 23.53 -25.20 10.67
CA GLY A 380 22.55 -24.52 11.51
C GLY A 380 21.54 -25.44 12.21
N ALA A 381 21.86 -26.73 12.38
CA ALA A 381 21.04 -27.62 13.20
C ALA A 381 20.97 -27.12 14.66
N ASP A 382 19.79 -27.15 15.27
CA ASP A 382 19.55 -26.71 16.65
C ASP A 382 19.92 -27.85 17.63
N PRO A 383 20.96 -27.66 18.47
CA PRO A 383 21.40 -28.68 19.43
C PRO A 383 20.38 -28.94 20.55
N ASN A 384 19.37 -28.09 20.71
CA ASN A 384 18.32 -28.21 21.71
C ASN A 384 17.00 -28.79 21.16
N GLN A 385 16.96 -29.13 19.86
CA GLN A 385 15.75 -29.63 19.24
C GLN A 385 15.39 -31.02 19.76
N GLY A 386 14.44 -31.08 20.70
CA GLY A 386 13.98 -32.30 21.37
C GLY A 386 12.58 -32.74 20.94
N VAL A 387 12.37 -34.06 20.85
CA VAL A 387 11.13 -34.66 20.32
C VAL A 387 10.72 -35.84 21.18
N ARG A 388 9.43 -35.90 21.55
CA ARG A 388 8.90 -36.99 22.37
C ARG A 388 9.13 -38.34 21.70
N GLY A 389 9.79 -39.26 22.42
CA GLY A 389 10.15 -40.60 21.95
C GLY A 389 11.57 -40.72 21.40
N ASP A 390 12.10 -39.67 20.79
CA ASP A 390 13.45 -39.64 20.20
C ASP A 390 14.50 -38.89 21.04
N GLY A 391 14.03 -38.09 22.00
CA GLY A 391 14.87 -37.29 22.88
C GLY A 391 15.40 -36.02 22.22
N ALA A 392 16.51 -35.53 22.76
CA ALA A 392 17.27 -34.40 22.22
C ALA A 392 18.68 -34.88 21.82
N PRO A 393 19.42 -34.14 20.97
CA PRO A 393 20.77 -34.53 20.54
C PRO A 393 21.70 -34.88 21.70
N LEU A 394 21.69 -34.07 22.76
CA LEU A 394 22.55 -34.30 23.94
C LEU A 394 22.14 -35.55 24.74
N ILE A 395 20.84 -35.87 24.79
CA ILE A 395 20.32 -37.08 25.44
C ILE A 395 20.86 -38.32 24.70
N GLN A 396 20.71 -38.36 23.37
CA GLN A 396 21.15 -39.49 22.55
C GLN A 396 22.68 -39.63 22.50
N ALA A 397 23.42 -38.51 22.47
CA ALA A 397 24.87 -38.51 22.59
C ALA A 397 25.35 -39.08 23.94
N SER A 398 24.63 -38.76 25.02
CA SER A 398 24.95 -39.25 26.37
C SER A 398 24.66 -40.74 26.53
N LEU A 399 23.54 -41.21 25.96
CA LEU A 399 23.20 -42.63 25.93
C LEU A 399 24.20 -43.45 25.10
N SER A 400 24.65 -42.92 23.96
CA SER A 400 25.63 -43.61 23.10
C SER A 400 27.06 -43.61 23.67
N GLY A 401 27.34 -42.79 24.69
CA GLY A 401 28.65 -42.75 25.35
C GLY A 401 29.73 -41.93 24.63
N ASN A 402 29.38 -41.23 23.55
CA ASN A 402 30.34 -40.51 22.72
C ASN A 402 30.68 -39.13 23.32
N LEU A 403 31.72 -39.09 24.17
CA LEU A 403 32.14 -37.87 24.87
C LEU A 403 32.44 -36.70 23.91
N ASP A 404 33.04 -36.96 22.75
CA ASP A 404 33.38 -35.89 21.79
C ASP A 404 32.14 -35.21 21.22
N ILE A 405 31.06 -35.97 20.98
CA ILE A 405 29.77 -35.42 20.54
C ILE A 405 29.11 -34.66 21.68
N VAL A 406 29.16 -35.19 22.91
CA VAL A 406 28.64 -34.51 24.11
C VAL A 406 29.35 -33.16 24.30
N ARG A 407 30.68 -33.12 24.21
CA ARG A 407 31.47 -31.88 24.28
C ARG A 407 31.05 -30.91 23.19
N LEU A 408 31.03 -31.37 21.94
CA LEU A 408 30.66 -30.54 20.79
C LEU A 408 29.25 -29.94 20.93
N LEU A 409 28.26 -30.72 21.36
CA LEU A 409 26.89 -30.23 21.54
C LEU A 409 26.80 -29.20 22.67
N VAL A 410 27.47 -29.44 23.81
CA VAL A 410 27.52 -28.49 24.93
C VAL A 410 28.22 -27.18 24.51
N ASP A 411 29.34 -27.28 23.77
CA ASP A 411 30.06 -26.12 23.26
C ASP A 411 29.23 -25.32 22.24
N ARG A 412 28.26 -25.96 21.58
CA ARG A 412 27.28 -25.32 20.69
C ARG A 412 25.99 -24.87 21.40
N GLY A 413 25.96 -24.92 22.73
CA GLY A 413 24.85 -24.39 23.53
C GLY A 413 23.73 -25.38 23.83
N ALA A 414 23.98 -26.69 23.77
CA ALA A 414 23.02 -27.69 24.25
C ALA A 414 22.77 -27.52 25.76
N ASN A 415 21.49 -27.54 26.15
CA ASN A 415 21.07 -27.50 27.53
C ASN A 415 21.44 -28.82 28.24
N ILE A 416 22.37 -28.75 29.18
CA ILE A 416 22.86 -29.89 29.98
C ILE A 416 21.73 -30.58 30.75
N GLU A 417 20.72 -29.79 31.13
CA GLU A 417 19.57 -30.19 31.91
C GLU A 417 18.32 -30.42 31.04
N VAL A 418 18.52 -30.65 29.73
CA VAL A 418 17.42 -30.92 28.78
C VAL A 418 16.61 -32.13 29.24
N PHE A 419 15.29 -31.98 29.15
CA PHE A 419 14.35 -33.03 29.48
C PHE A 419 13.21 -32.99 28.46
N VAL A 420 12.96 -34.11 27.81
CA VAL A 420 11.85 -34.29 26.87
C VAL A 420 10.83 -35.21 27.53
N PRO A 421 9.53 -34.87 27.59
CA PRO A 421 8.52 -35.71 28.24
C PRO A 421 8.51 -37.14 27.70
N GLY A 422 8.73 -38.12 28.58
CA GLY A 422 8.81 -39.54 28.21
C GLY A 422 10.22 -40.05 27.96
N ASP A 423 11.24 -39.19 28.01
CA ASP A 423 12.66 -39.52 28.00
C ASP A 423 13.30 -39.26 29.38
N GLU A 424 14.59 -39.51 29.51
CA GLU A 424 15.41 -39.25 30.70
C GLU A 424 16.39 -38.08 30.45
N THR A 425 17.05 -37.54 31.48
CA THR A 425 18.03 -36.45 31.29
C THR A 425 19.34 -36.98 30.67
N PRO A 426 20.21 -36.12 30.09
CA PRO A 426 21.53 -36.54 29.61
C PRO A 426 22.34 -37.30 30.66
N LEU A 427 22.34 -36.82 31.91
CA LEU A 427 23.08 -37.45 33.00
C LEU A 427 22.51 -38.83 33.37
N ILE A 428 21.19 -38.99 33.40
CA ILE A 428 20.56 -40.30 33.66
C ILE A 428 20.91 -41.28 32.52
N ASN A 429 20.84 -40.85 31.26
CA ASN A 429 21.20 -41.69 30.12
C ASN A 429 22.68 -42.09 30.13
N ALA A 430 23.60 -41.17 30.47
CA ALA A 430 25.02 -41.48 30.62
C ALA A 430 25.28 -42.48 31.76
N ALA A 431 24.53 -42.36 32.86
CA ALA A 431 24.61 -43.25 34.00
C ALA A 431 24.02 -44.64 33.70
N GLN A 432 22.91 -44.71 32.96
CA GLN A 432 22.33 -45.95 32.44
C GLN A 432 23.30 -46.66 31.50
N ALA A 433 24.04 -45.93 30.67
CA ALA A 433 25.01 -46.49 29.73
C ALA A 433 26.37 -46.85 30.38
N GLY A 434 26.58 -46.47 31.65
CA GLY A 434 27.83 -46.75 32.38
C GLY A 434 29.04 -45.92 31.94
N ASN A 435 28.83 -44.86 31.17
CA ASN A 435 29.91 -44.06 30.58
C ASN A 435 30.45 -43.03 31.56
N LEU A 436 31.37 -43.46 32.42
CA LEU A 436 31.96 -42.61 33.47
C LEU A 436 32.54 -41.29 32.92
N ALA A 437 33.16 -41.30 31.74
CA ALA A 437 33.74 -40.10 31.15
C ALA A 437 32.68 -39.05 30.80
N VAL A 438 31.54 -39.47 30.27
CA VAL A 438 30.39 -38.60 29.97
C VAL A 438 29.73 -38.12 31.26
N VAL A 439 29.52 -39.01 32.23
CA VAL A 439 28.99 -38.66 33.56
C VAL A 439 29.85 -37.61 34.23
N THR A 440 31.17 -37.83 34.24
CA THR A 440 32.15 -36.89 34.84
C THR A 440 32.03 -35.53 34.19
N TYR A 441 32.06 -35.49 32.85
CA TYR A 441 31.95 -34.25 32.10
C TYR A 441 30.64 -33.50 32.34
N LEU A 442 29.48 -34.18 32.29
CA LEU A 442 28.19 -33.54 32.51
C LEU A 442 28.09 -32.95 33.93
N VAL A 443 28.56 -33.67 34.95
CA VAL A 443 28.60 -33.17 36.33
C VAL A 443 29.53 -31.96 36.47
N GLU A 444 30.71 -31.98 35.84
CA GLU A 444 31.63 -30.83 35.81
C GLU A 444 31.03 -29.61 35.13
N ARG A 445 30.13 -29.81 34.15
CA ARG A 445 29.39 -28.73 33.49
C ARG A 445 28.12 -28.31 34.23
N GLY A 446 27.85 -28.87 35.41
CA GLY A 446 26.78 -28.43 36.31
C GLY A 446 25.50 -29.28 36.25
N ALA A 447 25.57 -30.51 35.73
CA ALA A 447 24.42 -31.41 35.77
C ALA A 447 24.05 -31.79 37.21
N ASP A 448 22.76 -31.76 37.56
CA ASP A 448 22.29 -32.10 38.90
C ASP A 448 22.29 -33.63 39.10
N VAL A 449 23.22 -34.11 39.92
CA VAL A 449 23.41 -35.53 40.28
C VAL A 449 22.19 -36.15 40.98
N ASN A 450 21.29 -35.33 41.53
CA ASN A 450 20.08 -35.77 42.23
C ASN A 450 18.80 -35.54 41.39
N ARG A 451 18.89 -34.98 40.18
CA ARG A 451 17.71 -34.72 39.38
C ARG A 451 17.06 -36.02 38.95
N ALA A 452 15.91 -36.30 39.54
CA ALA A 452 15.07 -37.42 39.19
C ALA A 452 13.90 -36.98 38.30
N VAL A 453 13.55 -37.80 37.30
CA VAL A 453 12.47 -37.50 36.35
C VAL A 453 11.51 -38.69 36.21
N PRO A 454 10.21 -38.45 35.95
CA PRO A 454 9.27 -39.52 35.64
C PRO A 454 9.50 -40.02 34.21
N ALA A 455 9.80 -41.31 34.06
CA ALA A 455 9.91 -41.98 32.77
C ALA A 455 9.27 -43.38 32.85
N ASN A 456 8.34 -43.66 31.92
CA ASN A 456 7.60 -44.92 31.84
C ASN A 456 6.93 -45.36 33.16
N GLY A 457 6.32 -44.41 33.89
CA GLY A 457 5.60 -44.67 35.13
C GLY A 457 6.48 -44.94 36.36
N LYS A 458 7.80 -44.79 36.26
CA LYS A 458 8.75 -44.88 37.38
C LYS A 458 9.59 -43.62 37.48
N THR A 459 10.03 -43.27 38.68
CA THR A 459 11.01 -42.21 38.90
C THR A 459 12.40 -42.75 38.58
N ARG A 460 13.13 -42.07 37.70
CA ARG A 460 14.48 -42.41 37.25
C ARG A 460 15.45 -41.36 37.78
N SER A 461 16.57 -41.79 38.36
CA SER A 461 17.64 -40.91 38.85
C SER A 461 19.00 -41.40 38.36
N PRO A 462 20.03 -40.54 38.28
CA PRO A 462 21.34 -40.95 37.78
C PRO A 462 21.92 -42.12 38.59
N LEU A 463 21.85 -42.04 39.93
CA LEU A 463 22.33 -43.09 40.81
C LEU A 463 21.49 -44.37 40.70
N GLY A 464 20.16 -44.25 40.60
CA GLY A 464 19.26 -45.39 40.48
C GLY A 464 19.46 -46.19 39.18
N GLU A 465 19.71 -45.52 38.05
CA GLU A 465 20.01 -46.19 36.79
C GLU A 465 21.40 -46.82 36.78
N ALA A 466 22.42 -46.15 37.33
CA ALA A 466 23.75 -46.74 37.47
C ALA A 466 23.72 -48.01 38.34
N GLN A 467 22.95 -48.00 39.44
CA GLN A 467 22.75 -49.17 40.32
C GLN A 467 22.01 -50.30 39.61
N ARG A 468 20.91 -50.00 38.90
CA ARG A 468 20.11 -51.01 38.20
C ARG A 468 20.92 -51.76 37.14
N ASN A 469 21.85 -51.06 36.48
CA ASN A 469 22.68 -51.62 35.42
C ASN A 469 24.06 -52.11 35.92
N GLY A 470 24.37 -51.99 37.23
CA GLY A 470 25.60 -52.51 37.82
C GLY A 470 26.87 -51.72 37.49
N HIS A 471 26.76 -50.43 37.17
CA HIS A 471 27.89 -49.59 36.77
C HIS A 471 28.65 -49.02 37.98
N PHE A 472 29.40 -49.87 38.68
CA PHE A 472 30.09 -49.54 39.95
C PHE A 472 30.94 -48.26 39.89
N ALA A 473 31.73 -48.06 38.83
CA ALA A 473 32.57 -46.87 38.69
C ALA A 473 31.74 -45.56 38.62
N VAL A 474 30.57 -45.60 37.97
CA VAL A 474 29.63 -44.47 37.92
C VAL A 474 28.94 -44.28 39.27
N ILE A 475 28.57 -45.37 39.96
CA ILE A 475 27.95 -45.33 41.30
C ILE A 475 28.89 -44.64 42.29
N ASP A 476 30.16 -45.07 42.33
CA ASP A 476 31.16 -44.52 43.25
C ASP A 476 31.42 -43.05 42.96
N TYR A 477 31.54 -42.68 41.67
CA TYR A 477 31.68 -41.29 41.26
C TYR A 477 30.48 -40.44 41.68
N LEU A 478 29.24 -40.85 41.36
CA LEU A 478 28.04 -40.10 41.71
C LEU A 478 27.88 -39.94 43.23
N LYS A 479 28.16 -40.98 44.02
CA LYS A 479 28.17 -40.90 45.49
C LYS A 479 29.21 -39.92 46.00
N SER A 480 30.43 -39.93 45.43
CA SER A 480 31.48 -38.97 45.78
C SER A 480 31.09 -37.51 45.49
N ARG A 481 30.14 -37.29 44.56
CA ARG A 481 29.57 -35.99 44.20
C ARG A 481 28.25 -35.67 44.94
N GLY A 482 27.87 -36.47 45.93
CA GLY A 482 26.71 -36.22 46.78
C GLY A 482 25.36 -36.71 46.22
N ALA A 483 25.36 -37.68 45.29
CA ALA A 483 24.14 -38.32 44.82
C ALA A 483 23.49 -39.14 45.95
N ARG A 484 22.18 -38.96 46.13
CA ARG A 484 21.34 -39.65 47.13
C ARG A 484 20.43 -40.66 46.42
N GLY A 485 20.27 -41.84 47.04
CA GLY A 485 19.52 -42.98 46.50
C GLY A 485 18.01 -42.83 46.63
#